data_AF-A0AAE0V1Y7-F1
#
_entry.id   AF-A0AAE0V1Y7-F1
#
_cell.length_a   1.000
_cell.length_b   1.000
_cell.length_c   1.000
_cell.angle_alpha   90.00
_cell.angle_beta   90.00
_cell.angle_gamma   90.00
#
_symmetry.space_group_name_H-M   'P 1'
#
loop_
_entity.id
_entity.type
_entity.pdbx_description
1 polymer ?
#
loop_
_entity_poly.entity_id
_entity_poly.type
_entity_poly.pdbx_seq_one_letter_code
_entity_poly.pdbx_strand_id
1 'polypeptide(L)'
;MRQVLQAVIHSRAYGVSHGDLRPKNILVNPDTLEVKLIDFGCGYYVKDYKLSSEAHITSVWSLGLLLVELVYGDISFNSPDIMIKKCSKFLSKECVQLLTLCLKRHVNAPTFEEILNHSWFRDKPSP
;
A
#
# COMPACT_ATOMS: atom_id res chain seq x y z
N MET A 1 7.49 2.85 1.76
CA MET A 1 6.19 2.24 2.12
C MET A 1 5.59 2.72 3.43
N ARG A 2 6.32 2.71 4.57
CA ARG A 2 5.75 3.18 5.86
C ARG A 2 5.20 4.62 5.79
N GLN A 3 6.00 5.56 5.27
CA GLN A 3 5.58 6.95 5.10
C GLN A 3 4.40 7.12 4.12
N VAL A 4 4.33 6.32 3.06
CA VAL A 4 3.18 6.30 2.13
C VAL A 4 1.90 5.92 2.88
N LEU A 5 1.95 4.86 3.70
CA LEU A 5 0.82 4.41 4.48
C LEU A 5 0.38 5.45 5.51
N GLN A 6 1.33 6.11 6.18
CA GLN A 6 1.05 7.23 7.08
C GLN A 6 0.35 8.39 6.36
N ALA A 7 0.78 8.73 5.14
CA ALA A 7 0.14 9.76 4.33
C ALA A 7 -1.29 9.36 3.89
N VAL A 8 -1.53 8.09 3.56
CA VAL A 8 -2.88 7.57 3.27
C VAL A 8 -3.80 7.65 4.49
N ILE A 9 -3.31 7.22 5.67
CA ILE A 9 -4.05 7.32 6.94
C ILE A 9 -4.39 8.78 7.23
N HIS A 10 -3.40 9.67 7.10
CA HIS A 10 -3.59 11.10 7.30
C HIS A 10 -4.66 11.66 6.36
N SER A 11 -4.56 11.43 5.05
CA SER A 11 -5.57 11.86 4.07
C SER A 11 -6.99 11.39 4.46
N ARG A 12 -7.14 10.13 4.88
CA ARG A 12 -8.44 9.57 5.28
C ARG A 12 -8.97 10.17 6.57
N ALA A 13 -8.11 10.53 7.51
CA ALA A 13 -8.52 11.24 8.73
C ALA A 13 -9.17 12.60 8.41
N TYR A 14 -8.75 13.24 7.30
CA TYR A 14 -9.39 14.44 6.74
C TYR A 14 -10.54 14.12 5.77
N GLY A 15 -10.98 12.88 5.70
CA GLY A 15 -12.11 12.45 4.88
C GLY A 15 -11.80 12.27 3.40
N VAL A 16 -10.53 12.24 2.99
CA VAL A 16 -10.11 12.13 1.58
C VAL A 16 -9.45 10.78 1.31
N SER A 17 -9.86 10.12 0.24
CA SER A 17 -9.16 8.98 -0.36
C SER A 17 -8.43 9.45 -1.63
N HIS A 18 -7.20 9.00 -1.85
CA HIS A 18 -6.37 9.46 -2.99
C HIS A 18 -6.82 8.89 -4.34
N GLY A 19 -7.22 7.61 -4.38
CA GLY A 19 -7.74 6.97 -5.60
C GLY A 19 -6.73 6.57 -6.69
N ASP A 20 -5.45 6.99 -6.60
CA ASP A 20 -4.41 6.65 -7.59
C ASP A 20 -3.02 6.48 -6.94
N LEU A 21 -2.88 5.52 -6.03
CA LEU A 21 -1.59 5.23 -5.37
C LEU A 21 -0.65 4.46 -6.29
N ARG A 22 0.36 5.15 -6.84
CA ARG A 22 1.41 4.60 -7.72
C ARG A 22 2.72 5.38 -7.52
N PRO A 23 3.90 4.83 -7.88
CA PRO A 23 5.19 5.50 -7.67
C PRO A 23 5.29 6.90 -8.27
N LYS A 24 4.71 7.12 -9.46
CA LYS A 24 4.70 8.45 -10.10
C LYS A 24 3.99 9.55 -9.28
N ASN A 25 3.12 9.17 -8.34
CA ASN A 25 2.38 10.10 -7.48
C ASN A 25 3.01 10.21 -6.08
N ILE A 26 4.28 9.81 -5.95
CA ILE A 26 5.05 9.81 -4.71
C ILE A 26 6.33 10.61 -4.94
N LEU A 27 6.48 11.72 -4.23
CA LEU A 27 7.73 12.47 -4.19
C LEU A 27 8.56 12.05 -2.99
N VAL A 28 9.87 11.97 -3.18
CA VAL A 28 10.85 11.74 -2.13
C VAL A 28 11.79 12.93 -2.10
N ASN A 29 11.92 13.59 -0.96
CA ASN A 29 12.97 14.57 -0.76
C ASN A 29 14.31 13.81 -0.60
N PRO A 30 15.32 14.04 -1.46
CA PRO A 30 16.58 13.29 -1.39
C PRO A 30 17.43 13.64 -0.17
N ASP A 31 17.28 14.84 0.40
CA ASP A 31 18.06 15.30 1.55
C ASP A 31 17.48 14.79 2.87
N THR A 32 16.15 14.77 2.99
CA THR A 32 15.45 14.37 4.22
C THR A 32 14.85 12.96 4.18
N LEU A 33 14.78 12.35 3.00
CA LEU A 33 14.06 11.10 2.72
C LEU A 33 12.57 11.14 3.07
N GLU A 34 12.00 12.35 3.22
CA GLU A 34 10.57 12.55 3.43
C GLU A 34 9.77 12.21 2.18
N VAL A 35 8.68 11.47 2.37
CA VAL A 35 7.76 11.10 1.32
C VAL A 35 6.52 11.98 1.34
N LYS A 36 6.13 12.51 0.19
CA LYS A 36 4.89 13.30 0.01
C LYS A 36 4.03 12.68 -1.10
N LEU A 37 2.74 12.51 -0.83
CA LEU A 37 1.75 12.14 -1.85
C LEU A 37 1.35 13.38 -2.66
N ILE A 38 1.20 13.21 -3.96
CA ILE A 38 0.79 14.26 -4.91
C ILE A 38 -0.32 13.74 -5.83
N ASP A 39 -0.94 14.64 -6.61
CA ASP A 39 -1.94 14.31 -7.63
C ASP A 39 -3.21 13.61 -7.09
N PHE A 40 -4.00 14.38 -6.34
CA PHE A 40 -5.33 13.98 -5.87
C PHE A 40 -6.42 14.13 -6.94
N GLY A 41 -6.07 14.19 -8.24
CA GLY A 41 -7.05 14.35 -9.33
C GLY A 41 -8.07 13.20 -9.43
N CYS A 42 -7.70 12.00 -8.96
CA CYS A 42 -8.60 10.85 -8.81
C CYS A 42 -9.16 10.69 -7.39
N GLY A 43 -8.91 11.65 -6.50
CA GLY A 43 -9.33 11.61 -5.11
C GLY A 43 -10.82 11.84 -4.95
N TYR A 44 -11.37 11.33 -3.84
CA TYR A 44 -12.78 11.46 -3.50
C TYR A 44 -12.98 11.52 -1.99
N TYR A 45 -14.08 12.14 -1.57
CA TYR A 45 -14.46 12.17 -0.16
C TYR A 45 -15.02 10.82 0.26
N VAL A 46 -14.52 10.30 1.38
CA VAL A 46 -14.92 9.00 1.94
C VAL A 46 -16.41 8.98 2.33
N LYS A 47 -16.97 10.14 2.71
CA LYS A 47 -18.38 10.28 3.09
C LYS A 47 -19.36 10.21 1.90
N ASP A 48 -18.88 10.52 0.68
CA ASP A 48 -19.73 10.58 -0.51
C ASP A 48 -19.91 9.21 -1.17
N TYR A 49 -19.10 8.22 -0.79
CA TYR A 49 -19.21 6.84 -1.27
C TYR A 49 -20.13 6.02 -0.36
N LYS A 50 -21.33 5.70 -0.87
CA LYS A 50 -22.27 4.72 -0.27
C LYS A 50 -21.69 3.29 -0.13
N LEU A 51 -20.46 3.07 -0.62
CA LEU A 51 -19.75 1.79 -0.61
C LEU A 51 -18.34 1.97 -0.01
N SER A 52 -18.26 2.59 1.18
CA SER A 52 -17.00 2.86 1.90
C SER A 52 -16.07 1.63 2.00
N SER A 53 -16.65 0.43 2.09
CA SER A 53 -15.93 -0.84 2.13
C SER A 53 -15.19 -1.14 0.83
N GLU A 54 -15.79 -0.87 -0.33
CA GLU A 54 -15.16 -1.14 -1.64
C GLU A 54 -14.05 -0.13 -1.95
N ALA A 55 -14.27 1.13 -1.59
CA ALA A 55 -13.24 2.16 -1.60
C ALA A 55 -12.03 1.77 -0.74
N HIS A 56 -12.29 1.20 0.45
CA HIS A 56 -11.26 0.69 1.33
C HIS A 56 -10.51 -0.50 0.72
N ILE A 57 -11.22 -1.54 0.25
CA ILE A 57 -10.64 -2.72 -0.41
C ILE A 57 -9.76 -2.31 -1.60
N THR A 58 -10.25 -1.40 -2.44
CA THR A 58 -9.49 -0.88 -3.59
C THR A 58 -8.22 -0.17 -3.15
N SER A 59 -8.27 0.63 -2.09
CA SER A 59 -7.10 1.33 -1.56
C SER A 59 -6.03 0.36 -1.03
N VAL A 60 -6.44 -0.68 -0.31
CA VAL A 60 -5.55 -1.73 0.18
C VAL A 60 -4.90 -2.49 -0.98
N TRP A 61 -5.68 -2.81 -2.01
CA TRP A 61 -5.17 -3.42 -3.22
C TRP A 61 -4.11 -2.55 -3.93
N SER A 62 -4.39 -1.25 -4.11
CA SER A 62 -3.44 -0.31 -4.71
C SER A 62 -2.14 -0.20 -3.90
N LEU A 63 -2.20 -0.27 -2.56
CA LEU A 63 -0.99 -0.36 -1.72
C LEU A 63 -0.20 -1.64 -1.99
N GLY A 64 -0.88 -2.77 -2.23
CA GLY A 64 -0.26 -4.03 -2.62
C GLY A 64 0.46 -3.93 -3.97
N LEU A 65 -0.19 -3.33 -4.98
CA LEU A 65 0.40 -3.10 -6.29
C LEU A 65 1.61 -2.17 -6.22
N LEU A 66 1.50 -1.08 -5.45
CA LEU A 66 2.60 -0.17 -5.21
C LEU A 66 3.79 -0.90 -4.57
N LEU A 67 3.54 -1.76 -3.58
CA LEU A 67 4.60 -2.55 -2.95
C LEU A 67 5.28 -3.47 -3.99
N VAL A 68 4.51 -4.15 -4.86
CA VAL A 68 5.07 -4.97 -5.95
C VAL A 68 5.97 -4.14 -6.85
N GLU A 69 5.50 -2.98 -7.32
CA GLU A 69 6.28 -2.11 -8.21
C GLU A 69 7.60 -1.69 -7.56
N LEU A 70 7.58 -1.37 -6.27
CA LEU A 70 8.77 -0.96 -5.53
C LEU A 70 9.78 -2.09 -5.28
N VAL A 71 9.32 -3.34 -5.07
CA VAL A 71 10.20 -4.46 -4.70
C VAL A 71 10.55 -5.39 -5.86
N TYR A 72 9.77 -5.37 -6.93
CA TYR A 72 9.95 -6.23 -8.11
C TYR A 72 10.19 -5.43 -9.40
N GLY A 73 9.74 -4.18 -9.47
CA GLY A 73 9.94 -3.31 -10.64
C GLY A 73 8.96 -3.53 -11.80
N ASP A 74 8.08 -4.53 -11.73
CA ASP A 74 7.09 -4.82 -12.77
C ASP A 74 5.74 -5.24 -12.15
N ILE A 75 4.66 -4.60 -12.59
CA ILE A 75 3.29 -4.93 -12.16
C ILE A 75 2.55 -5.79 -13.19
N SER A 76 3.21 -6.24 -14.25
CA SER A 76 2.64 -7.07 -15.31
C SER A 76 2.49 -8.52 -14.81
N PHE A 77 1.33 -8.86 -14.25
CA PHE A 77 1.02 -10.22 -13.84
C PHE A 77 -0.43 -10.61 -14.05
N ASN A 78 -0.63 -11.87 -14.41
CA ASN A 78 -1.95 -12.45 -14.64
C ASN A 78 -2.65 -12.91 -13.35
N SER A 79 -1.89 -13.11 -12.27
CA SER A 79 -2.42 -13.58 -10.98
C SER A 79 -1.57 -13.08 -9.80
N PRO A 80 -2.19 -12.53 -8.73
CA PRO A 80 -1.49 -12.19 -7.50
C PRO A 80 -0.72 -13.36 -6.89
N ASP A 81 -1.30 -14.57 -6.90
CA ASP A 81 -0.65 -15.75 -6.30
C ASP A 81 0.65 -16.11 -7.06
N ILE A 82 0.65 -15.96 -8.39
CA ILE A 82 1.85 -16.14 -9.20
C ILE A 82 2.89 -15.08 -8.86
N MET A 83 2.48 -13.81 -8.75
CA MET A 83 3.40 -12.73 -8.39
C MET A 83 4.00 -12.92 -6.99
N ILE A 84 3.18 -13.27 -5.99
CA ILE A 84 3.61 -13.57 -4.62
C ILE A 84 4.61 -14.74 -4.63
N LYS A 85 4.34 -15.82 -5.37
CA LYS A 85 5.25 -16.97 -5.50
C LYS A 85 6.57 -16.63 -6.20
N LYS A 86 6.56 -15.70 -7.16
CA LYS A 86 7.80 -15.19 -7.77
C LYS A 86 8.60 -14.39 -6.74
N CYS A 87 7.95 -13.44 -6.06
CA CYS A 87 8.54 -12.61 -5.02
C CYS A 87 9.13 -13.42 -3.86
N SER A 88 8.51 -14.53 -3.49
CA SER A 88 8.98 -15.38 -2.38
C SER A 88 10.33 -16.06 -2.62
N LYS A 89 10.87 -16.01 -3.85
CA LYS A 89 12.19 -16.57 -4.17
C LYS A 89 13.34 -15.67 -3.73
N PHE A 90 13.11 -14.37 -3.54
CA PHE A 90 14.18 -13.39 -3.28
C PHE A 90 13.83 -12.32 -2.23
N LEU A 91 12.56 -12.16 -1.84
CA LEU A 91 12.14 -11.24 -0.78
C LEU A 91 12.12 -11.91 0.60
N SER A 92 12.18 -11.09 1.66
CA SER A 92 12.02 -11.59 3.03
C SER A 92 10.62 -12.18 3.26
N LYS A 93 10.52 -13.11 4.21
CA LYS A 93 9.24 -13.72 4.60
C LYS A 93 8.21 -12.67 4.98
N GLU A 94 8.62 -11.64 5.72
CA GLU A 94 7.75 -10.57 6.19
C GLU A 94 7.25 -9.70 5.02
N CYS A 95 8.09 -9.44 4.01
CA CYS A 95 7.68 -8.69 2.82
C CYS A 95 6.63 -9.48 2.02
N VAL A 96 6.83 -10.78 1.85
CA VAL A 96 5.91 -11.68 1.14
C VAL A 96 4.57 -11.80 1.90
N GLN A 97 4.61 -11.84 3.23
CA GLN A 97 3.42 -11.82 4.07
C GLN A 97 2.63 -10.51 3.90
N LEU A 98 3.31 -9.36 3.88
CA LEU A 98 2.66 -8.07 3.64
C LEU A 98 2.04 -7.97 2.23
N LEU A 99 2.75 -8.44 1.21
CA LEU A 99 2.23 -8.54 -0.17
C LEU A 99 0.96 -9.41 -0.20
N THR A 100 1.01 -10.57 0.46
CA THR A 100 -0.12 -11.49 0.55
C THR A 100 -1.31 -10.84 1.26
N LEU A 101 -1.05 -10.11 2.34
CA LEU A 101 -2.05 -9.40 3.11
C LEU A 101 -2.79 -8.33 2.29
N CYS A 102 -2.08 -7.61 1.40
CA CYS A 102 -2.67 -6.53 0.59
C CYS A 102 -3.30 -7.03 -0.72
N LEU A 103 -2.74 -8.08 -1.34
CA LEU A 103 -3.13 -8.55 -2.69
C LEU A 103 -4.10 -9.73 -2.68
N LYS A 104 -4.47 -10.29 -1.53
CA LYS A 104 -5.57 -11.23 -1.48
C LYS A 104 -6.88 -10.46 -1.33
N ARG A 105 -7.71 -10.51 -2.37
CA ARG A 105 -8.99 -9.81 -2.44
C ARG A 105 -9.94 -10.40 -1.40
N HIS A 106 -10.20 -9.66 -0.33
CA HIS A 106 -11.04 -10.11 0.77
C HIS A 106 -12.21 -9.17 1.01
N VAL A 107 -13.36 -9.75 1.36
CA VAL A 107 -14.48 -9.04 2.01
C VAL A 107 -14.03 -8.43 3.35
N ASN A 108 -12.96 -9.00 3.93
CA ASN A 108 -12.31 -8.60 5.18
C ASN A 108 -10.91 -8.04 4.88
N ALA A 109 -10.80 -7.00 4.06
CA ALA A 109 -9.53 -6.32 3.86
C ALA A 109 -9.01 -5.75 5.20
N PRO A 110 -7.69 -5.80 5.45
CA PRO A 110 -7.10 -5.24 6.67
C PRO A 110 -7.22 -3.72 6.71
N THR A 111 -7.38 -3.20 7.91
CA THR A 111 -7.28 -1.76 8.19
C THR A 111 -5.86 -1.25 7.89
N PHE A 112 -5.72 0.06 7.63
CA PHE A 112 -4.40 0.64 7.38
C PHE A 112 -3.51 0.57 8.63
N GLU A 113 -4.11 0.60 9.81
CA GLU A 113 -3.45 0.44 11.10
C GLU A 113 -2.90 -0.98 11.25
N GLU A 114 -3.64 -2.02 10.86
CA GLU A 114 -3.16 -3.40 10.83
C GLU A 114 -1.99 -3.56 9.85
N ILE A 115 -2.09 -2.97 8.66
CA ILE A 115 -0.99 -2.97 7.68
C ILE A 115 0.24 -2.25 8.26
N LEU A 116 0.05 -1.10 8.93
CA LEU A 116 1.15 -0.31 9.51
C LEU A 116 1.86 -1.04 10.65
N ASN A 117 1.11 -1.86 11.41
CA ASN A 117 1.63 -2.65 12.53
C ASN A 117 2.23 -4.01 12.11
N HIS A 118 2.21 -4.32 10.81
CA HIS A 118 2.78 -5.55 10.26
C HIS A 118 4.29 -5.65 10.55
N SER A 119 4.77 -6.88 10.78
CA SER A 119 6.16 -7.15 11.18
C SER A 119 7.21 -6.61 10.21
N TRP A 120 6.87 -6.46 8.92
CA TRP A 120 7.77 -5.90 7.91
C TRP A 120 8.17 -4.44 8.18
N PHE A 121 7.35 -3.67 8.90
CA PHE A 121 7.65 -2.29 9.29
C PHE A 121 8.32 -2.17 10.66
N ARG A 122 8.48 -3.28 11.39
CA ARG A 122 9.17 -3.28 12.68
C ARG A 122 10.66 -3.30 12.42
N ASP A 123 11.40 -2.45 13.10
CA ASP A 123 12.85 -2.57 13.13
C ASP A 123 13.18 -3.96 13.69
N LYS A 124 14.07 -4.69 13.01
CA LYS A 124 14.71 -5.83 13.66
C LYS A 124 15.44 -5.28 14.87
N PRO A 125 15.35 -5.89 16.07
CA PRO A 125 16.24 -5.49 17.14
C PRO A 125 17.66 -5.51 16.59
N SER A 126 18.35 -4.39 16.73
CA SER A 126 19.77 -4.30 16.41
C SER A 126 20.49 -5.46 17.12
N PRO A 127 21.39 -6.19 16.44
CA PRO A 127 22.18 -7.21 17.11
C PRO A 127 22.99 -6.65 18.28
#